data_AF-A0A219ALQ2-F1
#
_entry.id   AF-A0A219ALQ2-F1
#
_cell.length_a   1.000
_cell.length_b   1.000
_cell.length_c   1.000
_cell.angle_alpha   90.00
_cell.angle_beta   90.00
_cell.angle_gamma   90.00
#
_symmetry.space_group_name_H-M   'P 1'
#
loop_
_entity.id
_entity.type
_entity.pdbx_description
1 polymer ?
#
loop_
_entity_poly.entity_id
_entity_poly.type
_entity_poly.pdbx_seq_one_letter_code
_entity_poly.pdbx_strand_id
1 'polypeptide(L)'
;MFNVYIWFYTGIFLAIIGTLAACWGPGVKDPVIRTLNTEVASIGVSLIFLCYNHMLALLTLIATSVICTLILLRAISRLEEIGADV
;
A
#
# COMPACT_ATOMS: atom_id res chain seq x y z
N MET A 1 -2.53 -27.59 -6.12
CA MET A 1 -3.53 -26.86 -5.31
C MET A 1 -2.74 -25.88 -4.45
N PHE A 2 -2.77 -24.59 -4.77
CA PHE A 2 -2.00 -23.57 -4.04
C PHE A 2 -2.36 -23.61 -2.54
N ASN A 3 -1.37 -23.64 -1.67
CA ASN A 3 -1.58 -23.77 -0.24
C ASN A 3 -2.04 -22.41 0.33
N VAL A 4 -3.31 -22.33 0.73
CA VAL A 4 -3.95 -21.10 1.28
C VAL A 4 -3.14 -20.52 2.44
N TYR A 5 -2.50 -21.36 3.25
CA TYR A 5 -1.68 -20.91 4.36
C TYR A 5 -0.46 -20.10 3.91
N ILE A 6 0.19 -20.47 2.79
CA ILE A 6 1.33 -19.71 2.24
C ILE A 6 0.91 -18.30 1.85
N TRP A 7 -0.25 -18.14 1.21
CA TRP A 7 -0.76 -16.83 0.81
C TRP A 7 -1.13 -15.97 2.02
N PHE A 8 -1.73 -16.57 3.04
CA PHE A 8 -2.08 -15.87 4.27
C PHE A 8 -0.83 -15.35 4.99
N TYR A 9 0.18 -16.19 5.20
CA TYR A 9 1.45 -15.78 5.82
C TYR A 9 2.22 -14.76 4.97
N THR A 10 2.19 -14.91 3.64
CA THR A 10 2.79 -13.94 2.72
C THR A 10 2.08 -12.59 2.79
N GLY A 11 0.75 -12.59 2.87
CA GLY A 11 -0.05 -11.37 3.05
C GLY A 11 0.26 -10.65 4.37
N ILE A 12 0.37 -11.39 5.48
CA ILE A 12 0.80 -10.82 6.77
C ILE A 12 2.20 -10.23 6.67
N PHE A 13 3.14 -10.97 6.07
CA PHE A 13 4.52 -10.53 5.90
C PHE A 13 4.62 -9.23 5.09
N LEU A 14 3.90 -9.16 3.97
CA LEU A 14 3.81 -7.96 3.12
C LEU A 14 3.16 -6.79 3.85
N ALA A 15 2.12 -7.02 4.66
CA ALA A 15 1.49 -5.96 5.45
C ALA A 15 2.45 -5.37 6.49
N ILE A 16 3.22 -6.22 7.18
CA ILE A 16 4.21 -5.77 8.17
C ILE A 16 5.38 -5.06 7.50
N ILE A 17 5.94 -5.63 6.43
CA ILE A 17 7.07 -5.00 5.75
C ILE A 17 6.65 -3.71 5.04
N GLY A 18 5.49 -3.68 4.40
CA GLY A 18 4.99 -2.48 3.72
C GLY A 18 4.77 -1.32 4.70
N THR A 19 4.24 -1.60 5.90
CA THR A 19 4.07 -0.58 6.94
C THR A 19 5.41 -0.09 7.50
N LEU A 20 6.35 -1.01 7.78
CA LEU A 20 7.71 -0.62 8.19
C LEU A 20 8.44 0.16 7.08
N ALA A 21 8.26 -0.23 5.83
CA ALA A 21 8.84 0.45 4.68
C ALA A 21 8.27 1.85 4.48
N ALA A 22 7.00 2.08 4.82
CA ALA A 22 6.39 3.41 4.77
C ALA A 22 6.91 4.34 5.88
N CYS A 23 7.29 3.81 7.05
CA CYS A 23 7.79 4.62 8.17
C CYS A 23 9.32 4.79 8.19
N TRP A 24 10.07 3.72 7.91
CA TRP A 24 11.53 3.66 8.02
C TRP A 24 12.23 2.97 6.85
N GLY A 25 11.50 2.72 5.75
CA GLY A 25 12.07 2.11 4.56
C GLY A 25 13.08 2.98 3.80
N PRO A 26 13.76 2.40 2.82
CA PRO A 26 14.62 3.13 1.91
C PRO A 26 13.79 4.16 1.13
N GLY A 27 14.30 5.40 1.02
CA GLY A 27 13.65 6.46 0.25
C GLY A 27 12.41 7.11 0.90
N VAL A 28 12.12 6.85 2.19
CA VAL A 28 10.96 7.45 2.90
C VAL A 28 10.98 8.97 2.98
N LYS A 29 12.15 9.59 2.77
CA LYS A 29 12.27 11.05 2.69
C LYS A 29 11.54 11.61 1.48
N ASP A 30 11.52 10.87 0.36
CA ASP A 30 10.76 11.26 -0.81
C ASP A 30 9.29 10.91 -0.60
N PRO A 31 8.37 11.90 -0.62
CA PRO A 31 6.96 11.66 -0.36
C PRO A 31 6.33 10.72 -1.39
N VAL A 32 6.81 10.73 -2.65
CA VAL A 32 6.36 9.81 -3.70
C VAL A 32 6.70 8.36 -3.34
N ILE A 33 7.96 8.08 -2.98
CA ILE A 33 8.41 6.74 -2.61
C ILE A 33 7.68 6.27 -1.36
N ARG A 34 7.45 7.17 -0.40
CA ARG A 34 6.66 6.86 0.80
C ARG A 34 5.23 6.43 0.48
N THR A 35 4.56 7.08 -0.49
CA THR A 35 3.22 6.65 -0.94
C THR A 35 3.21 5.34 -1.70
N LEU A 36 4.29 4.99 -2.40
CA LEU A 36 4.41 3.69 -3.05
C LEU A 36 4.66 2.58 -2.02
N ASN A 37 5.43 2.85 -0.97
CA ASN A 37 5.66 1.88 0.11
C ASN A 37 4.35 1.52 0.85
N THR A 38 3.39 2.44 0.96
CA THR A 38 2.07 2.13 1.54
C THR A 38 1.23 1.18 0.68
N GLU A 39 1.47 1.11 -0.62
CA GLU A 39 0.77 0.16 -1.50
C GLU A 39 1.25 -1.28 -1.30
N VAL A 40 2.51 -1.48 -0.88
CA VAL A 40 2.99 -2.82 -0.52
C VAL A 40 2.18 -3.39 0.65
N ALA A 41 1.80 -2.53 1.61
CA ALA A 41 0.94 -2.92 2.70
C ALA A 41 -0.50 -3.21 2.24
N SER A 42 -1.05 -2.40 1.32
CA SER A 42 -2.40 -2.60 0.77
C SER A 42 -2.52 -3.94 0.02
N ILE A 43 -1.47 -4.33 -0.72
CA ILE A 43 -1.37 -5.62 -1.41
C ILE A 43 -1.35 -6.78 -0.40
N GLY A 44 -0.61 -6.64 0.71
CA GLY A 44 -0.59 -7.64 1.79
C GLY A 44 -1.97 -7.91 2.40
N VAL A 45 -2.74 -6.85 2.67
CA VAL A 45 -4.12 -6.97 3.17
C VAL A 45 -5.06 -7.57 2.12
N SER A 46 -4.86 -7.22 0.84
CA SER A 46 -5.65 -7.77 -0.27
C SER A 46 -5.46 -9.29 -0.41
N LEU A 47 -4.23 -9.78 -0.22
CA LEU A 47 -3.92 -11.22 -0.18
C LEU A 47 -4.64 -11.95 0.97
N ILE A 48 -4.77 -11.31 2.13
CA ILE A 48 -5.51 -11.86 3.27
C ILE A 48 -7.00 -11.96 2.93
N PHE A 49 -7.60 -10.92 2.36
CA PHE A 49 -9.01 -10.95 1.95
C PHE A 49 -9.29 -11.99 0.87
N LEU A 50 -8.34 -12.22 -0.04
CA LEU A 50 -8.43 -13.28 -1.04
C LEU A 50 -8.49 -14.67 -0.39
N CYS A 51 -7.70 -14.91 0.66
CA CYS A 51 -7.69 -16.19 1.39
C CYS A 51 -9.04 -16.50 2.07
N TYR A 52 -9.73 -15.49 2.57
CA TYR A 52 -11.06 -15.63 3.20
C TYR A 52 -12.22 -15.48 2.22
N ASN A 53 -11.95 -15.33 0.91
CA ASN A 53 -12.95 -15.13 -0.12
C ASN A 53 -13.89 -13.92 0.14
N HIS A 54 -13.37 -12.87 0.79
CA HIS A 54 -14.10 -11.63 1.04
C HIS A 54 -14.02 -10.68 -0.17
N MET A 55 -14.64 -11.08 -1.28
CA MET A 55 -14.53 -10.39 -2.58
C MET A 55 -14.96 -8.91 -2.54
N LEU A 56 -16.05 -8.60 -1.83
CA LEU A 56 -16.52 -7.21 -1.67
C LEU A 56 -15.48 -6.35 -0.96
N ALA A 57 -14.93 -6.83 0.16
CA ALA A 57 -13.92 -6.09 0.91
C ALA A 57 -12.62 -5.90 0.11
N LEU A 58 -12.22 -6.94 -0.65
CA LEU A 58 -11.05 -6.89 -1.52
C LEU A 58 -11.20 -5.84 -2.62
N LEU A 59 -12.32 -5.84 -3.35
CA LEU A 59 -12.54 -4.88 -4.42
C LEU A 59 -12.63 -3.44 -3.90
N THR A 60 -13.30 -3.24 -2.77
CA THR A 60 -13.36 -1.91 -2.14
C THR A 60 -11.97 -1.45 -1.71
N LEU A 61 -11.17 -2.31 -1.08
CA LEU A 61 -9.81 -1.95 -0.67
C LEU A 61 -8.94 -1.55 -1.86
N ILE A 62 -8.95 -2.34 -2.93
CA ILE A 62 -8.18 -2.04 -4.15
C ILE A 62 -8.65 -0.71 -4.75
N ALA A 63 -9.95 -0.53 -4.95
CA ALA A 63 -10.49 0.71 -5.52
C ALA A 63 -10.12 1.94 -4.67
N THR A 64 -10.30 1.86 -3.35
CA THR A 64 -9.96 2.96 -2.44
C THR A 64 -8.46 3.23 -2.41
N SER A 65 -7.60 2.21 -2.39
CA SER A 65 -6.13 2.38 -2.40
C SER A 65 -5.65 3.12 -3.66
N VAL A 66 -6.16 2.75 -4.84
CA VAL A 66 -5.86 3.43 -6.10
C VAL A 66 -6.35 4.88 -6.10
N ILE A 67 -7.56 5.13 -5.60
CA ILE A 67 -8.09 6.50 -5.52
C ILE A 67 -7.24 7.35 -4.55
N CYS A 68 -6.89 6.81 -3.38
CA CYS A 68 -6.06 7.49 -2.40
C CYS A 68 -4.66 7.80 -2.95
N THR A 69 -4.01 6.85 -3.63
CA THR A 69 -2.69 7.10 -4.24
C THR A 69 -2.74 8.18 -5.31
N LEU A 70 -3.76 8.18 -6.18
CA LEU A 70 -3.92 9.24 -7.18
C LEU A 70 -4.11 10.62 -6.54
N ILE A 71 -4.89 10.71 -5.46
CA ILE A 71 -5.09 11.97 -4.72
C ILE A 71 -3.79 12.41 -4.05
N LEU A 72 -3.07 11.49 -3.40
CA LEU A 72 -1.81 11.77 -2.71
C LEU A 72 -0.71 12.20 -3.69
N LEU A 73 -0.55 11.51 -4.81
CA LEU A 73 0.42 11.89 -5.84
C LEU A 73 0.15 13.28 -6.40
N ARG A 74 -1.13 13.61 -6.63
CA ARG A 74 -1.52 14.97 -7.06
C ARG A 74 -1.26 16.02 -5.99
N ALA A 75 -1.45 15.68 -4.72
CA ALA A 75 -1.14 16.58 -3.61
C ALA A 75 0.38 16.81 -3.49
N ILE A 76 1.17 15.74 -3.62
CA ILE A 76 2.64 15.80 -3.56
C ILE A 76 3.18 16.65 -4.71
N SER A 77 2.74 16.42 -5.95
CA SER A 77 3.22 17.19 -7.10
C SER A 77 2.90 18.69 -6.95
N ARG A 78 1.75 19.03 -6.36
CA ARG A 78 1.39 20.42 -6.05
C ARG A 78 2.25 21.04 -4.96
N LEU A 79 2.63 20.28 -3.93
CA LEU A 79 3.51 20.76 -2.87
C LEU A 79 4.93 21.01 -3.40
N GLU A 80 5.42 20.13 -4.27
CA GLU A 80 6.70 20.28 -4.96
C GLU A 80 6.72 21.52 -5.87
N GLU A 81 5.63 21.78 -6.62
CA GLU A 81 5.48 22.98 -7.46
C GLU A 81 5.47 24.30 -6.66
N ILE A 82 4.98 24.29 -5.42
CA ILE A 82 4.89 25.48 -4.56
C ILE A 82 6.25 25.80 -3.88
N GLY A 83 7.25 24.93 -4.05
CA GLY A 83 8.55 25.09 -3.40
C GLY A 83 8.47 24.96 -1.88
N ALA A 84 7.41 24.32 -1.37
CA ALA A 84 7.33 23.93 0.02
C ALA A 84 8.28 22.75 0.22
N ASP A 85 9.49 23.05 0.70
CA ASP A 85 10.48 22.07 1.14
C ASP A 85 9.79 21.15 2.18
N VAL A 86 9.54 19.90 1.80
CA VAL A 86 8.91 18.85 2.63
C VAL A 86 9.92 17.78 3.00
#